data_AF-A0A974Z969-F1
#
_entry.id   AF-A0A974Z969-F1
#
_cell.length_a   1.000
_cell.length_b   1.000
_cell.length_c   1.000
_cell.angle_alpha   90.00
_cell.angle_beta   90.00
_cell.angle_gamma   90.00
#
_symmetry.space_group_name_H-M   'P 1'
#
loop_
_entity.id
_entity.type
_entity.pdbx_description
1 polymer ?
#
loop_
_entity_poly.entity_id
_entity_poly.type
_entity_poly.pdbx_seq_one_letter_code
_entity_poly.pdbx_strand_id
1 'polypeptide(L)'
;MSTTPLPTLIVGGGIGGLAAALSVASAGREVHLLERAAEFTEIGAGLQFGPNAIRMLDRLGLLAELLEVAVLPRYGVMRHAITADPLTTLDLGGAFRERYGYPYVVVHRSDLLSILVEACRAEPLVRLENNRTVVEAWADEDSAGVRCADGATYRTELLVGADGLHSVVRTLVSVDRPVPSGYVAYRGALPMSEVRTEVSNDDVVLWVGPGLHLIQYPVRRGELYNQVAVFRSDTFRRGDEPVGPVEELFGRFGEACEQVQRHVARIETGRCWPIYDRDPLVTWVHGRAVLLGDAAHPMLQYLGQGACQALEDALALGEALRGSGTDVGKAVKSYDSVRVPRAGLCQTRARLWGQVWHTGDPVTLGLRDRYLRARHPADYSELDWLYAAESAVLSS
;
A
#
# COMPACT_ATOMS: atom_id res chain seq x y z
N MET A 1 17.09 -24.36 32.55
CA MET A 1 16.56 -24.99 31.32
C MET A 1 16.87 -24.04 30.19
N SER A 2 17.63 -24.46 29.19
CA SER A 2 17.86 -23.64 27.98
C SER A 2 16.53 -23.61 27.23
N THR A 3 15.78 -22.53 27.42
CA THR A 3 14.56 -22.25 26.66
C THR A 3 15.02 -21.71 25.32
N THR A 4 14.93 -22.51 24.27
CA THR A 4 15.05 -22.01 22.90
C THR A 4 14.04 -20.86 22.75
N PRO A 5 14.46 -19.65 22.34
CA PRO A 5 13.55 -18.53 22.18
C PRO A 5 12.44 -18.92 21.19
N LEU A 6 11.19 -18.57 21.50
CA LEU A 6 10.10 -18.82 20.55
C LEU A 6 10.26 -17.90 19.33
N PRO A 7 9.98 -18.39 18.11
CA PRO A 7 10.06 -17.56 16.91
C PRO A 7 9.07 -16.41 16.98
N THR A 8 9.41 -15.28 16.37
CA THR A 8 8.47 -14.17 16.15
C THR A 8 7.35 -14.66 15.24
N LEU A 9 6.09 -14.51 15.67
CA LEU A 9 4.94 -14.94 14.89
C LEU A 9 4.38 -13.76 14.09
N ILE A 10 4.27 -13.92 12.78
CA ILE A 10 3.66 -12.92 11.88
C ILE A 10 2.35 -13.51 11.35
N VAL A 11 1.26 -12.77 11.44
CA VAL A 11 -0.04 -13.18 10.89
C VAL A 11 -0.35 -12.32 9.67
N GLY A 12 -0.40 -12.95 8.49
CA GLY A 12 -0.66 -12.30 7.21
C GLY A 12 0.55 -12.38 6.27
N GLY A 13 0.37 -13.02 5.11
CA GLY A 13 1.35 -13.26 4.06
C GLY A 13 1.29 -12.29 2.88
N GLY A 14 0.75 -11.08 3.10
CA GLY A 14 0.84 -10.00 2.11
C GLY A 14 2.22 -9.34 2.08
N ILE A 15 2.37 -8.30 1.25
CA ILE A 15 3.63 -7.54 1.06
C ILE A 15 4.26 -7.15 2.41
N GLY A 16 3.47 -6.59 3.33
CA GLY A 16 3.96 -6.14 4.63
C GLY A 16 4.48 -7.28 5.52
N GLY A 17 3.74 -8.39 5.60
CA GLY A 17 4.12 -9.52 6.45
C GLY A 17 5.35 -10.26 5.93
N LEU A 18 5.46 -10.45 4.62
CA LEU A 18 6.65 -11.05 4.00
C LEU A 18 7.88 -10.16 4.16
N ALA A 19 7.74 -8.85 3.93
CA ALA A 19 8.84 -7.92 4.16
C ALA A 19 9.27 -7.87 5.64
N ALA A 20 8.30 -7.93 6.56
CA ALA A 20 8.58 -8.01 7.99
C ALA A 20 9.30 -9.31 8.35
N ALA A 21 8.95 -10.44 7.74
CA ALA A 21 9.65 -11.70 7.95
C ALA A 21 11.15 -11.60 7.60
N LEU A 22 11.46 -11.06 6.42
CA LEU A 22 12.85 -10.81 5.99
C LEU A 22 13.58 -9.85 6.92
N SER A 23 12.92 -8.75 7.29
CA SER A 23 13.53 -7.73 8.15
C SER A 23 13.82 -8.25 9.55
N VAL A 24 12.88 -8.99 10.16
CA VAL A 24 13.06 -9.62 11.49
C VAL A 24 14.14 -10.70 11.43
N ALA A 25 14.17 -11.53 10.37
CA ALA A 25 15.22 -12.51 10.15
C ALA A 25 16.60 -11.85 10.02
N SER A 26 16.70 -10.72 9.31
CA SER A 26 17.95 -9.96 9.19
C SER A 26 18.47 -9.49 10.57
N ALA A 27 17.59 -9.29 11.54
CA ALA A 27 17.92 -8.96 12.92
C ALA A 27 18.36 -10.17 13.76
N GLY A 28 18.51 -11.35 13.14
CA GLY A 28 18.99 -12.59 13.76
C GLY A 28 17.91 -13.34 14.55
N ARG A 29 16.63 -13.15 14.22
CA ARG A 29 15.50 -13.75 14.93
C ARG A 29 14.76 -14.74 14.03
N GLU A 30 14.43 -15.90 14.58
CA GLU A 30 13.56 -16.86 13.89
C GLU A 30 12.15 -16.27 13.71
N VAL A 31 11.56 -16.54 12.54
CA VAL A 31 10.24 -16.06 12.15
C VAL A 31 9.37 -17.24 11.74
N HIS A 32 8.13 -17.22 12.22
CA HIS A 32 7.07 -18.06 11.69
C HIS A 32 5.96 -17.18 11.15
N LEU A 33 5.70 -17.24 9.84
CA LEU A 33 4.62 -16.49 9.20
C LEU A 33 3.44 -17.42 8.89
N LEU A 34 2.24 -17.01 9.30
CA LEU A 34 0.98 -17.67 9.01
C LEU A 34 0.20 -16.92 7.93
N GLU A 35 -0.22 -17.61 6.87
CA GLU A 35 -1.09 -17.08 5.82
C GLU A 35 -2.36 -17.94 5.68
N ARG A 36 -3.51 -17.29 5.52
CA ARG A 36 -4.80 -17.97 5.37
C ARG A 36 -4.99 -18.62 4.01
N ALA A 37 -4.46 -18.01 2.95
CA ALA A 37 -4.60 -18.48 1.58
C ALA A 37 -3.84 -19.80 1.39
N ALA A 38 -4.32 -20.63 0.45
CA ALA A 38 -3.65 -21.87 0.10
C ALA A 38 -2.33 -21.63 -0.65
N GLU A 39 -2.20 -20.48 -1.31
CA GLU A 39 -1.00 -20.07 -2.03
C GLU A 39 -0.72 -18.59 -1.74
N PHE A 40 0.55 -18.22 -1.75
CA PHE A 40 0.97 -16.81 -1.68
C PHE A 40 0.79 -16.17 -3.05
N THR A 41 -0.47 -15.94 -3.42
CA THR A 41 -0.85 -15.29 -4.68
C THR A 41 -1.79 -14.13 -4.39
N GLU A 42 -1.73 -13.10 -5.22
CA GLU A 42 -2.67 -11.99 -5.18
C GLU A 42 -3.24 -11.72 -6.57
N ILE A 43 -4.53 -11.40 -6.62
CA ILE A 43 -5.18 -10.97 -7.87
C ILE A 43 -4.66 -9.56 -8.21
N GLY A 44 -4.06 -9.48 -9.40
CA GLY A 44 -3.16 -8.42 -9.83
C GLY A 44 -3.83 -7.07 -10.07
N ALA A 45 -3.22 -6.05 -9.50
CA ALA A 45 -3.31 -4.66 -9.95
C ALA A 45 -1.90 -4.08 -9.91
N GLY A 46 -1.64 -3.03 -10.66
CA GLY A 46 -0.38 -2.32 -10.59
C GLY A 46 -0.20 -1.64 -9.24
N LEU A 47 1.05 -1.58 -8.77
CA LEU A 47 1.48 -0.81 -7.60
C LEU A 47 2.46 0.28 -8.02
N GLN A 48 2.51 1.34 -7.23
CA GLN A 48 3.44 2.42 -7.42
C GLN A 48 4.28 2.57 -6.15
N PHE A 49 5.58 2.74 -6.31
CA PHE A 49 6.53 2.86 -5.23
C PHE A 49 7.40 4.09 -5.43
N GLY A 50 7.33 5.00 -4.46
CA GLY A 50 8.23 6.13 -4.39
C GLY A 50 9.59 5.76 -3.79
N PRO A 51 10.54 6.71 -3.78
CA PRO A 51 11.89 6.53 -3.26
C PRO A 51 11.95 5.98 -1.83
N ASN A 52 10.98 6.35 -1.00
CA ASN A 52 10.86 5.89 0.37
C ASN A 52 10.75 4.36 0.45
N ALA A 53 9.90 3.74 -0.37
CA ALA A 53 9.71 2.30 -0.39
C ALA A 53 10.85 1.58 -1.13
N ILE A 54 11.39 2.18 -2.19
CA ILE A 54 12.48 1.59 -2.97
C ILE A 54 13.75 1.47 -2.15
N ARG A 55 14.03 2.47 -1.30
CA ARG A 55 15.09 2.39 -0.29
C ARG A 55 14.90 1.19 0.64
N MET A 56 13.66 0.86 1.04
CA MET A 56 13.40 -0.29 1.92
C MET A 56 13.69 -1.61 1.20
N LEU A 57 13.25 -1.75 -0.05
CA LEU A 57 13.50 -2.94 -0.85
C LEU A 57 14.99 -3.14 -1.14
N ASP A 58 15.74 -2.05 -1.34
CA ASP A 58 17.21 -2.08 -1.46
C ASP A 58 17.88 -2.59 -0.18
N ARG A 59 17.40 -2.13 0.99
CA ARG A 59 17.89 -2.61 2.30
C ARG A 59 17.60 -4.08 2.58
N LEU A 60 16.54 -4.62 1.97
CA LEU A 60 16.24 -6.05 1.97
C LEU A 60 17.02 -6.83 0.89
N GLY A 61 17.81 -6.15 0.06
CA GLY A 61 18.59 -6.76 -1.02
C GLY A 61 17.76 -7.14 -2.24
N LEU A 62 16.54 -6.60 -2.40
CA LEU A 62 15.57 -7.00 -3.44
C LEU A 62 15.43 -5.98 -4.58
N LEU A 63 16.28 -4.95 -4.60
CA LEU A 63 16.18 -3.87 -5.59
C LEU A 63 16.48 -4.38 -7.01
N ALA A 64 17.48 -5.26 -7.17
CA ALA A 64 17.88 -5.73 -8.48
C ALA A 64 16.74 -6.54 -9.15
N GLU A 65 16.20 -7.51 -8.43
CA GLU A 65 15.09 -8.38 -8.85
C GLU A 65 13.82 -7.56 -9.14
N LEU A 66 13.55 -6.53 -8.34
CA LEU A 66 12.43 -5.63 -8.58
C LEU A 66 12.59 -4.88 -9.92
N LEU A 67 13.79 -4.34 -10.19
CA LEU A 67 14.04 -3.54 -11.39
C LEU A 67 13.97 -4.38 -12.67
N GLU A 68 14.14 -5.70 -12.60
CA GLU A 68 13.97 -6.61 -13.75
C GLU A 68 12.50 -6.74 -14.20
N VAL A 69 11.54 -6.50 -13.30
CA VAL A 69 10.09 -6.66 -13.58
C VAL A 69 9.33 -5.33 -13.59
N ALA A 70 9.91 -4.28 -13.02
CA ALA A 70 9.31 -2.96 -12.90
C ALA A 70 9.38 -2.14 -14.20
N VAL A 71 8.64 -1.03 -14.21
CA VAL A 71 8.78 0.07 -15.16
C VAL A 71 9.15 1.33 -14.39
N LEU A 72 9.97 2.18 -15.00
CA LEU A 72 10.41 3.46 -14.43
C LEU A 72 9.77 4.59 -15.24
N PRO A 73 8.62 5.14 -14.77
CA PRO A 73 7.96 6.23 -15.45
C PRO A 73 8.86 7.46 -15.52
N ARG A 74 8.79 8.21 -16.63
CA ARG A 74 9.51 9.48 -16.72
C ARG A 74 8.72 10.61 -16.07
N TYR A 75 7.40 10.56 -16.18
CA TYR A 75 6.49 11.57 -15.65
C TYR A 75 5.32 10.97 -14.87
N GLY A 76 4.88 11.71 -13.86
CA GLY A 76 3.53 11.61 -13.31
C GLY A 76 2.67 12.72 -13.91
N VAL A 77 1.70 12.36 -14.75
CA VAL A 77 0.86 13.32 -15.49
C VAL A 77 -0.53 13.36 -14.88
N MET A 78 -1.02 14.55 -14.55
CA MET A 78 -2.40 14.75 -14.13
C MET A 78 -3.18 15.54 -15.18
N ARG A 79 -4.35 15.03 -15.58
CA ARG A 79 -5.25 15.67 -16.57
C ARG A 79 -6.67 15.77 -16.03
N HIS A 80 -7.43 16.72 -16.53
CA HIS A 80 -8.84 16.86 -16.22
C HIS A 80 -9.65 15.78 -16.95
N ALA A 81 -10.40 14.97 -16.21
CA ALA A 81 -11.11 13.80 -16.76
C ALA A 81 -12.24 14.18 -17.72
N ILE A 82 -12.83 15.37 -17.60
CA ILE A 82 -13.93 15.86 -18.46
C ILE A 82 -13.41 16.55 -19.72
N THR A 83 -12.54 17.56 -19.60
CA THR A 83 -12.06 18.37 -20.72
C THR A 83 -10.81 17.82 -21.40
N ALA A 84 -10.16 16.82 -20.81
CA ALA A 84 -8.83 16.33 -21.17
C ALA A 84 -7.69 17.35 -20.99
N ASP A 85 -7.94 18.54 -20.42
CA ASP A 85 -6.90 19.55 -20.26
C ASP A 85 -5.75 19.06 -19.36
N PRO A 86 -4.50 19.37 -19.67
CA PRO A 86 -3.40 19.13 -18.75
C PRO A 86 -3.58 19.97 -17.47
N LEU A 87 -3.37 19.34 -16.32
CA LEU A 87 -3.40 19.99 -15.02
C LEU A 87 -1.99 20.18 -14.47
N THR A 88 -1.20 19.11 -14.40
CA THR A 88 0.19 19.22 -13.96
C THR A 88 1.00 18.02 -14.45
N THR A 89 2.32 18.12 -14.36
CA THR A 89 3.27 17.05 -14.67
C THR A 89 4.32 17.07 -13.59
N LEU A 90 4.72 15.90 -13.09
CA LEU A 90 5.83 15.73 -12.16
C LEU A 90 6.95 15.00 -12.89
N ASP A 91 8.15 15.58 -12.94
CA ASP A 91 9.34 14.92 -13.50
C ASP A 91 9.87 13.89 -12.49
N LEU A 92 9.86 12.61 -12.88
CA LEU A 92 10.31 11.46 -12.10
C LEU A 92 11.67 10.94 -12.56
N GLY A 93 12.33 11.66 -13.48
CA GLY A 93 13.60 11.29 -14.09
C GLY A 93 14.82 11.68 -13.25
N GLY A 94 15.84 12.23 -13.92
CA GLY A 94 17.16 12.45 -13.33
C GLY A 94 17.16 13.32 -12.08
N ALA A 95 16.51 14.49 -12.12
CA ALA A 95 16.47 15.43 -10.99
C ALA A 95 15.73 14.85 -9.76
N PHE A 96 14.69 14.06 -9.99
CA PHE A 96 13.95 13.36 -8.93
C PHE A 96 14.84 12.34 -8.24
N ARG A 97 15.56 11.53 -9.03
CA ARG A 97 16.51 10.53 -8.50
C ARG A 97 17.70 11.18 -7.80
N GLU A 98 18.22 12.27 -8.33
CA GLU A 98 19.30 13.03 -7.69
C GLU A 98 18.86 13.57 -6.31
N ARG A 99 17.63 14.09 -6.21
CA ARG A 99 17.08 14.62 -4.96
C ARG A 99 16.82 13.54 -3.92
N TYR A 100 16.24 12.42 -4.30
CA TYR A 100 15.74 11.41 -3.36
C TYR A 100 16.59 10.14 -3.27
N GLY A 101 17.60 9.99 -4.12
CA GLY A 101 18.53 8.86 -4.21
C GLY A 101 17.99 7.63 -4.96
N TYR A 102 16.67 7.47 -5.03
CA TYR A 102 16.01 6.31 -5.63
C TYR A 102 14.97 6.72 -6.69
N PRO A 103 14.69 5.86 -7.69
CA PRO A 103 13.67 6.12 -8.70
C PRO A 103 12.25 6.01 -8.14
N TYR A 104 11.29 6.54 -8.88
CA TYR A 104 9.89 6.13 -8.80
C TYR A 104 9.68 4.92 -9.70
N VAL A 105 9.02 3.87 -9.21
CA VAL A 105 8.76 2.66 -10.00
C VAL A 105 7.31 2.25 -9.94
N VAL A 106 6.86 1.59 -11.00
CA VAL A 106 5.58 0.91 -11.04
C VAL A 106 5.81 -0.57 -11.36
N VAL A 107 5.07 -1.44 -10.68
CA VAL A 107 5.27 -2.89 -10.78
C VAL A 107 3.94 -3.61 -10.68
N HIS A 108 3.85 -4.82 -11.23
CA HIS A 108 2.70 -5.67 -11.03
C HIS A 108 2.75 -6.28 -9.62
N ARG A 109 1.66 -6.18 -8.86
CA ARG A 109 1.56 -6.64 -7.46
C ARG A 109 1.99 -8.11 -7.28
N SER A 110 1.60 -9.00 -8.18
CA SER A 110 2.01 -10.41 -8.10
C SER A 110 3.52 -10.59 -8.21
N ASP A 111 4.21 -9.77 -9.00
CA ASP A 111 5.64 -9.97 -9.26
C ASP A 111 6.45 -9.57 -8.04
N LEU A 112 6.11 -8.44 -7.40
CA LEU A 112 6.68 -8.06 -6.12
C LEU A 112 6.40 -9.12 -5.04
N LEU A 113 5.17 -9.63 -4.97
CA LEU A 113 4.82 -10.67 -4.01
C LEU A 113 5.66 -11.93 -4.23
N SER A 114 5.83 -12.37 -5.47
CA SER A 114 6.69 -13.51 -5.82
C SER A 114 8.13 -13.28 -5.39
N ILE A 115 8.71 -12.09 -5.66
CA ILE A 115 10.07 -11.74 -5.21
C ILE A 115 10.20 -11.88 -3.70
N LEU A 116 9.24 -11.34 -2.93
CA LEU A 116 9.25 -11.42 -1.48
C LEU A 116 9.08 -12.86 -0.97
N VAL A 117 8.22 -13.66 -1.59
CA VAL A 117 8.01 -15.07 -1.22
C VAL A 117 9.28 -15.89 -1.47
N GLU A 118 9.92 -15.73 -2.63
CA GLU A 118 11.15 -16.46 -2.95
C GLU A 118 12.30 -16.04 -2.03
N ALA A 119 12.42 -14.75 -1.71
CA ALA A 119 13.38 -14.28 -0.71
C ALA A 119 13.12 -14.91 0.67
N CYS A 120 11.87 -14.96 1.13
CA CYS A 120 11.51 -15.61 2.39
C CYS A 120 11.81 -17.12 2.39
N ARG A 121 11.63 -17.81 1.26
CA ARG A 121 11.96 -19.24 1.11
C ARG A 121 13.46 -19.50 1.15
N ALA A 122 14.26 -18.55 0.67
CA ALA A 122 15.71 -18.64 0.65
C ALA A 122 16.35 -18.31 2.02
N GLU A 123 15.62 -17.62 2.90
CA GLU A 123 16.10 -17.21 4.22
C GLU A 123 15.91 -18.32 5.28
N PRO A 124 16.99 -18.90 5.84
CA PRO A 124 16.89 -20.03 6.78
C PRO A 124 16.13 -19.74 8.09
N LEU A 125 16.09 -18.48 8.51
CA LEU A 125 15.37 -18.07 9.74
C LEU A 125 13.87 -17.87 9.51
N VAL A 126 13.38 -17.93 8.26
CA VAL A 126 11.97 -17.70 7.93
C VAL A 126 11.28 -19.03 7.63
N ARG A 127 10.23 -19.32 8.40
CA ARG A 127 9.28 -20.38 8.10
C ARG A 127 7.95 -19.79 7.63
N LEU A 128 7.52 -20.20 6.43
CA LEU A 128 6.20 -19.86 5.89
C LEU A 128 5.22 -21.02 6.09
N GLU A 129 4.03 -20.73 6.61
CA GLU A 129 2.95 -21.71 6.77
C GLU A 129 1.63 -21.13 6.23
N ASN A 130 1.10 -21.76 5.19
CA ASN A 130 -0.14 -21.39 4.50
C ASN A 130 -1.35 -22.16 5.07
N ASN A 131 -2.55 -21.87 4.57
CA ASN A 131 -3.82 -22.47 5.05
C ASN A 131 -4.08 -22.28 6.55
N ARG A 132 -3.58 -21.19 7.15
CA ARG A 132 -3.76 -20.85 8.56
C ARG A 132 -4.62 -19.62 8.73
N THR A 133 -5.92 -19.84 8.84
CA THR A 133 -6.88 -18.79 9.18
C THR A 133 -6.88 -18.56 10.68
N VAL A 134 -6.24 -17.49 11.14
CA VAL A 134 -6.31 -17.02 12.52
C VAL A 134 -7.71 -16.46 12.82
N VAL A 135 -8.28 -16.87 13.97
CA VAL A 135 -9.63 -16.44 14.41
C VAL A 135 -9.64 -15.78 15.78
N GLU A 136 -8.57 -15.94 16.55
CA GLU A 136 -8.39 -15.31 17.86
C GLU A 136 -6.91 -15.03 18.10
N ALA A 137 -6.61 -13.90 18.75
CA ALA A 137 -5.28 -13.50 19.18
C ALA A 137 -5.32 -13.13 20.66
N TRP A 138 -4.19 -13.30 21.36
CA TRP A 138 -3.99 -12.83 22.73
C TRP A 138 -2.55 -12.31 22.89
N ALA A 139 -2.36 -11.36 23.80
CA ALA A 139 -1.05 -10.89 24.21
C ALA A 139 -1.12 -10.29 25.62
N ASP A 140 -0.05 -10.48 26.38
CA ASP A 140 0.24 -9.81 27.65
C ASP A 140 1.71 -9.33 27.64
N GLU A 141 2.25 -8.94 28.80
CA GLU A 141 3.63 -8.45 28.91
C GLU A 141 4.70 -9.55 28.78
N ASP A 142 4.32 -10.83 28.89
CA ASP A 142 5.24 -11.96 28.93
C ASP A 142 5.10 -12.87 27.70
N SER A 143 3.92 -12.93 27.08
CA SER A 143 3.61 -13.85 25.99
C SER A 143 2.55 -13.32 25.03
N ALA A 144 2.57 -13.83 23.79
CA ALA A 144 1.51 -13.63 22.81
C ALA A 144 1.23 -14.91 22.02
N GLY A 145 0.15 -14.90 21.27
CA GLY A 145 -0.18 -16.02 20.39
C GLY A 145 -1.51 -15.89 19.67
N VAL A 146 -1.81 -16.90 18.87
CA VAL A 146 -3.03 -16.97 18.08
C VAL A 146 -3.60 -18.38 18.00
N ARG A 147 -4.92 -18.45 17.81
CA ARG A 147 -5.67 -19.69 17.57
C ARG A 147 -6.25 -19.64 16.16
N CYS A 148 -6.05 -20.73 15.43
CA CYS A 148 -6.54 -20.91 14.07
C CYS A 148 -7.93 -21.57 14.06
N ALA A 149 -8.63 -21.45 12.93
CA ALA A 149 -9.96 -22.01 12.73
C ALA A 149 -10.01 -23.54 12.86
N ASP A 150 -8.90 -24.22 12.57
CA ASP A 150 -8.72 -25.67 12.72
C ASP A 150 -8.37 -26.11 14.15
N GLY A 151 -8.26 -25.17 15.09
CA GLY A 151 -7.89 -25.40 16.48
C GLY A 151 -6.37 -25.34 16.77
N ALA A 152 -5.52 -25.20 15.75
CA ALA A 152 -4.08 -25.02 15.96
C ALA A 152 -3.80 -23.75 16.77
N THR A 153 -2.83 -23.83 17.69
CA THR A 153 -2.48 -22.74 18.61
C THR A 153 -0.98 -22.50 18.52
N TYR A 154 -0.60 -21.24 18.35
CA TYR A 154 0.80 -20.81 18.26
C TYR A 154 1.09 -19.82 19.38
N ARG A 155 2.24 -19.99 20.04
CA ARG A 155 2.75 -19.08 21.08
C ARG A 155 4.05 -18.45 20.62
N THR A 156 4.28 -17.22 21.05
CA THR A 156 5.46 -16.42 20.68
C THR A 156 5.79 -15.39 21.76
N GLU A 157 7.02 -14.89 21.74
CA GLU A 157 7.45 -13.73 22.52
C GLU A 157 7.14 -12.40 21.79
N LEU A 158 6.81 -12.44 20.50
CA LEU A 158 6.41 -11.28 19.71
C LEU A 158 5.40 -11.67 18.62
N LEU A 159 4.20 -11.13 18.71
CA LEU A 159 3.14 -11.27 17.70
C LEU A 159 3.07 -10.03 16.81
N VAL A 160 3.21 -10.20 15.50
CA VAL A 160 3.06 -9.14 14.50
C VAL A 160 1.76 -9.36 13.73
N GLY A 161 0.82 -8.44 13.86
CA GLY A 161 -0.41 -8.39 13.08
C GLY A 161 -0.19 -7.69 11.74
N ALA A 162 -0.12 -8.46 10.65
CA ALA A 162 -0.02 -7.99 9.26
C ALA A 162 -1.21 -8.51 8.41
N ASP A 163 -2.34 -8.78 9.06
CA ASP A 163 -3.53 -9.47 8.54
C ASP A 163 -4.58 -8.52 7.91
N GLY A 164 -4.14 -7.31 7.58
CA GLY A 164 -4.85 -6.36 6.72
C GLY A 164 -6.03 -5.63 7.37
N LEU A 165 -6.87 -5.01 6.53
CA LEU A 165 -7.97 -4.13 6.96
C LEU A 165 -8.93 -4.76 8.00
N HIS A 166 -9.14 -6.07 7.91
CA HIS A 166 -10.02 -6.86 8.77
C HIS A 166 -9.26 -7.64 9.84
N SER A 167 -8.10 -7.11 10.25
CA SER A 167 -7.19 -7.73 11.20
C SER A 167 -7.87 -8.22 12.49
N VAL A 168 -7.63 -9.49 12.81
CA VAL A 168 -7.97 -10.12 14.08
C VAL A 168 -7.00 -9.64 15.15
N VAL A 169 -5.71 -9.51 14.85
CA VAL A 169 -4.69 -9.06 15.81
C VAL A 169 -4.96 -7.62 16.26
N ARG A 170 -5.48 -6.75 15.37
CA ARG A 170 -5.87 -5.37 15.69
C ARG A 170 -6.86 -5.29 16.85
N THR A 171 -7.70 -6.31 17.06
CA THR A 171 -8.69 -6.31 18.14
C THR A 171 -8.07 -6.26 19.55
N LEU A 172 -6.78 -6.60 19.69
CA LEU A 172 -6.03 -6.42 20.93
C LEU A 172 -5.73 -4.95 21.24
N VAL A 173 -5.63 -4.11 20.21
CA VAL A 173 -5.26 -2.69 20.31
C VAL A 173 -6.48 -1.79 20.21
N SER A 174 -7.43 -2.12 19.34
CA SER A 174 -8.61 -1.29 19.04
C SER A 174 -9.79 -2.11 18.53
N VAL A 175 -11.00 -1.70 18.91
CA VAL A 175 -12.28 -2.27 18.46
C VAL A 175 -13.00 -1.39 17.41
N ASP A 176 -12.26 -0.45 16.79
CA ASP A 176 -12.78 0.40 15.72
C ASP A 176 -13.21 -0.40 14.48
N ARG A 177 -14.00 0.22 13.60
CA ARG A 177 -14.49 -0.38 12.35
C ARG A 177 -13.93 0.35 11.14
N PRO A 178 -13.78 -0.33 9.98
CA PRO A 178 -13.43 0.34 8.73
C PRO A 178 -14.41 1.47 8.42
N VAL A 179 -13.88 2.63 8.02
CA VAL A 179 -14.65 3.82 7.66
C VAL A 179 -14.92 3.79 6.15
N PRO A 180 -16.19 3.73 5.71
CA PRO A 180 -16.53 3.71 4.30
C PRO A 180 -16.21 5.07 3.67
N SER A 181 -15.43 5.08 2.58
CA SER A 181 -15.13 6.33 1.87
C SER A 181 -16.29 6.84 1.00
N GLY A 182 -17.25 5.95 0.67
CA GLY A 182 -18.29 6.22 -0.33
C GLY A 182 -17.79 6.13 -1.78
N TYR A 183 -16.53 5.71 -1.98
CA TYR A 183 -15.97 5.43 -3.30
C TYR A 183 -15.75 3.94 -3.50
N VAL A 184 -15.84 3.51 -4.74
CA VAL A 184 -15.52 2.15 -5.17
C VAL A 184 -14.46 2.21 -6.27
N ALA A 185 -13.73 1.12 -6.45
CA ALA A 185 -12.75 0.95 -7.51
C ALA A 185 -13.09 -0.25 -8.38
N TYR A 186 -12.88 -0.09 -9.68
CA TYR A 186 -12.69 -1.18 -10.64
C TYR A 186 -11.23 -1.18 -11.09
N ARG A 187 -10.69 -2.37 -11.32
CA ARG A 187 -9.28 -2.58 -11.69
C ARG A 187 -9.23 -3.52 -12.87
N GLY A 188 -8.28 -3.30 -13.76
CA GLY A 188 -7.99 -4.24 -14.84
C GLY A 188 -6.67 -3.90 -15.51
N ALA A 189 -6.14 -4.85 -16.27
CA ALA A 189 -4.93 -4.65 -17.06
C ALA A 189 -5.20 -5.00 -18.52
N LEU A 190 -4.74 -4.14 -19.43
CA LEU A 190 -4.81 -4.41 -20.87
C LEU A 190 -3.44 -4.80 -21.40
N PRO A 191 -3.33 -5.71 -22.37
CA PRO A 191 -2.10 -5.88 -23.13
C PRO A 191 -1.70 -4.54 -23.76
N MET A 192 -0.44 -4.13 -23.59
CA MET A 192 0.04 -2.82 -24.07
C MET A 192 -0.16 -2.66 -25.59
N SER A 193 -0.08 -3.75 -26.36
CA SER A 193 -0.34 -3.79 -27.80
C SER A 193 -1.73 -3.30 -28.19
N GLU A 194 -2.70 -3.40 -27.29
CA GLU A 194 -4.09 -2.98 -27.52
C GLU A 194 -4.38 -1.56 -27.01
N VAL A 195 -3.42 -0.90 -26.35
CA VAL A 195 -3.60 0.44 -25.80
C VAL A 195 -3.43 1.48 -26.92
N ARG A 196 -4.35 2.45 -26.95
CA ARG A 196 -4.31 3.61 -27.85
C ARG A 196 -4.54 4.86 -26.99
N THR A 197 -3.53 5.72 -26.89
CA THR A 197 -3.54 6.92 -26.03
C THR A 197 -2.81 8.06 -26.72
N GLU A 198 -3.21 9.28 -26.39
CA GLU A 198 -2.53 10.52 -26.80
C GLU A 198 -1.45 10.97 -25.80
N VAL A 199 -1.34 10.28 -24.66
CA VAL A 199 -0.30 10.47 -23.63
C VAL A 199 0.70 9.31 -23.72
N SER A 200 1.96 9.55 -23.36
CA SER A 200 2.97 8.48 -23.28
C SER A 200 2.46 7.29 -22.47
N ASN A 201 2.61 6.08 -23.04
CA ASN A 201 2.29 4.82 -22.36
C ASN A 201 3.29 4.44 -21.27
N ASP A 202 4.44 5.13 -21.21
CA ASP A 202 5.51 4.84 -20.27
C ASP A 202 5.30 5.56 -18.92
N ASP A 203 4.35 6.50 -18.86
CA ASP A 203 4.14 7.39 -17.73
C ASP A 203 2.98 6.96 -16.83
N VAL A 204 2.94 7.50 -15.61
CA VAL A 204 1.75 7.39 -14.76
C VAL A 204 0.78 8.50 -15.14
N VAL A 205 -0.40 8.14 -15.61
CA VAL A 205 -1.44 9.09 -16.03
C VAL A 205 -2.61 9.03 -15.08
N LEU A 206 -2.96 10.17 -14.49
CA LEU A 206 -4.06 10.33 -13.55
C LEU A 206 -5.07 11.35 -14.09
N TRP A 207 -6.23 10.85 -14.48
CA TRP A 207 -7.39 11.64 -14.90
C TRP A 207 -8.25 11.93 -13.68
N VAL A 208 -8.45 13.19 -13.33
CA VAL A 208 -9.25 13.60 -12.15
C VAL A 208 -10.46 14.43 -12.56
N GLY A 209 -11.59 14.20 -11.90
CA GLY A 209 -12.81 14.96 -12.12
C GLY A 209 -13.73 14.92 -10.90
N PRO A 210 -14.84 15.66 -10.94
CA PRO A 210 -15.82 15.66 -9.87
C PRO A 210 -16.29 14.23 -9.51
N GLY A 211 -15.99 13.78 -8.30
CA GLY A 211 -16.39 12.46 -7.81
C GLY A 211 -15.79 11.24 -8.54
N LEU A 212 -14.78 11.41 -9.40
CA LEU A 212 -14.16 10.29 -10.13
C LEU A 212 -12.68 10.51 -10.45
N HIS A 213 -11.94 9.42 -10.62
CA HIS A 213 -10.65 9.44 -11.28
C HIS A 213 -10.37 8.13 -12.01
N LEU A 214 -9.54 8.19 -13.04
CA LEU A 214 -8.95 7.03 -13.70
C LEU A 214 -7.42 7.16 -13.60
N ILE A 215 -6.75 6.14 -13.08
CA ILE A 215 -5.28 6.09 -13.06
C ILE A 215 -4.78 4.95 -13.93
N GLN A 216 -3.73 5.21 -14.71
CA GLN A 216 -3.19 4.29 -15.69
C GLN A 216 -1.67 4.34 -15.71
N TYR A 217 -1.02 3.18 -15.86
CA TYR A 217 0.44 3.08 -15.92
C TYR A 217 0.86 1.70 -16.43
N PRO A 218 2.03 1.61 -17.09
CA PRO A 218 2.59 0.34 -17.55
C PRO A 218 3.05 -0.52 -16.36
N VAL A 219 2.95 -1.84 -16.49
CA VAL A 219 3.48 -2.83 -15.54
C VAL A 219 4.02 -4.05 -16.29
N ARG A 220 4.71 -4.96 -15.60
CA ARG A 220 5.38 -6.13 -16.20
C ARG A 220 6.30 -5.73 -17.36
N ARG A 221 7.33 -4.91 -17.09
CA ARG A 221 8.26 -4.40 -18.13
C ARG A 221 7.56 -3.69 -19.32
N GLY A 222 6.36 -3.16 -19.11
CA GLY A 222 5.56 -2.50 -20.15
C GLY A 222 4.71 -3.42 -21.01
N GLU A 223 4.59 -4.70 -20.66
CA GLU A 223 3.75 -5.68 -21.37
C GLU A 223 2.26 -5.44 -21.12
N LEU A 224 1.91 -4.97 -19.92
CA LEU A 224 0.54 -4.68 -19.50
C LEU A 224 0.38 -3.21 -19.14
N TYR A 225 -0.82 -2.68 -19.36
CA TYR A 225 -1.21 -1.33 -18.98
C TYR A 225 -2.31 -1.42 -17.93
N ASN A 226 -1.92 -1.14 -16.68
CA ASN A 226 -2.81 -1.17 -15.53
C ASN A 226 -3.78 0.01 -15.60
N GLN A 227 -5.03 -0.23 -15.18
CA GLN A 227 -6.08 0.78 -15.12
C GLN A 227 -6.86 0.61 -13.81
N VAL A 228 -7.10 1.72 -13.12
CA VAL A 228 -7.97 1.75 -11.93
C VAL A 228 -8.95 2.90 -12.06
N ALA A 229 -10.23 2.57 -12.21
CA ALA A 229 -11.31 3.53 -12.27
C ALA A 229 -11.95 3.64 -10.88
N VAL A 230 -11.96 4.83 -10.30
CA VAL A 230 -12.53 5.11 -8.98
C VAL A 230 -13.63 6.14 -9.14
N PHE A 231 -14.78 5.87 -8.54
CA PHE A 231 -15.92 6.79 -8.59
C PHE A 231 -16.71 6.77 -7.28
N ARG A 232 -17.41 7.88 -7.02
CA ARG A 232 -18.35 7.99 -5.89
C ARG A 232 -19.59 7.17 -6.22
N SER A 233 -19.82 6.13 -5.43
CA SER A 233 -20.94 5.21 -5.62
C SER A 233 -22.12 5.60 -4.75
N ASP A 234 -23.31 5.64 -5.33
CA ASP A 234 -24.52 5.96 -4.58
C ASP A 234 -25.02 4.74 -3.81
N THR A 235 -25.01 3.56 -4.44
CA THR A 235 -25.29 2.27 -3.78
C THR A 235 -24.40 2.06 -2.56
N PHE A 236 -23.08 2.29 -2.67
CA PHE A 236 -22.18 2.15 -1.52
C PHE A 236 -22.56 3.11 -0.37
N ARG A 237 -22.86 4.37 -0.69
CA ARG A 237 -23.20 5.39 0.32
C ARG A 237 -24.53 5.12 1.01
N ARG A 238 -25.49 4.49 0.31
CA ARG A 238 -26.78 4.09 0.88
C ARG A 238 -26.72 2.75 1.61
N GLY A 239 -25.67 1.95 1.37
CA GLY A 239 -25.55 0.59 1.89
C GLY A 239 -26.40 -0.42 1.09
N ASP A 240 -26.63 -0.14 -0.19
CA ASP A 240 -27.38 -1.01 -1.09
C ASP A 240 -26.47 -2.09 -1.70
N GLU A 241 -27.06 -3.24 -2.06
CA GLU A 241 -26.40 -4.30 -2.81
C GLU A 241 -27.00 -4.45 -4.22
N PRO A 242 -26.19 -4.75 -5.26
CA PRO A 242 -24.73 -4.88 -5.22
C PRO A 242 -24.04 -3.51 -5.02
N VAL A 243 -22.98 -3.48 -4.22
CA VAL A 243 -22.18 -2.25 -4.01
C VAL A 243 -21.44 -1.85 -5.30
N GLY A 244 -21.71 -0.63 -5.79
CA GLY A 244 -21.01 -0.03 -6.92
C GLY A 244 -21.15 -0.84 -8.21
N PRO A 245 -22.37 -1.08 -8.72
CA PRO A 245 -22.60 -1.91 -9.89
C PRO A 245 -22.00 -1.29 -11.16
N VAL A 246 -21.84 -2.11 -12.21
CA VAL A 246 -21.17 -1.69 -13.44
C VAL A 246 -21.91 -0.57 -14.17
N GLU A 247 -23.24 -0.49 -14.01
CA GLU A 247 -24.06 0.59 -14.55
C GLU A 247 -23.71 1.94 -13.90
N GLU A 248 -23.39 1.96 -12.60
CA GLU A 248 -22.89 3.17 -11.95
C GLU A 248 -21.51 3.55 -12.50
N LEU A 249 -20.63 2.59 -12.74
CA LEU A 249 -19.31 2.86 -13.36
C LEU A 249 -19.49 3.57 -14.71
N PHE A 250 -20.26 3.00 -15.62
CA PHE A 250 -20.44 3.61 -16.95
C PHE A 250 -21.23 4.91 -16.89
N GLY A 251 -22.24 5.01 -16.03
CA GLY A 251 -23.00 6.24 -15.83
C GLY A 251 -22.13 7.40 -15.32
N ARG A 252 -21.25 7.14 -14.33
CA ARG A 252 -20.35 8.16 -13.77
C ARG A 252 -19.29 8.62 -14.75
N PHE A 253 -18.72 7.70 -15.53
CA PHE A 253 -17.70 8.04 -16.51
C PHE A 253 -18.27 8.50 -17.86
N GLY A 254 -19.60 8.48 -18.06
CA GLY A 254 -20.26 8.89 -19.31
C GLY A 254 -20.09 10.37 -19.67
N GLU A 255 -19.78 11.23 -18.69
CA GLU A 255 -19.46 12.65 -18.92
C GLU A 255 -17.95 12.92 -19.10
N ALA A 256 -17.10 11.90 -18.92
CA ALA A 256 -15.65 12.06 -19.10
C ALA A 256 -15.27 12.31 -20.57
N CYS A 257 -14.04 12.74 -20.84
CA CYS A 257 -13.56 12.87 -22.20
C CYS A 257 -13.52 11.52 -22.92
N GLU A 258 -13.54 11.54 -24.25
CA GLU A 258 -13.60 10.32 -25.09
C GLU A 258 -12.49 9.33 -24.76
N GLN A 259 -11.27 9.81 -24.46
CA GLN A 259 -10.15 8.97 -24.08
C GLN A 259 -10.44 8.18 -22.78
N VAL A 260 -10.93 8.86 -21.73
CA VAL A 260 -11.27 8.21 -20.46
C VAL A 260 -12.42 7.22 -20.65
N GLN A 261 -13.47 7.59 -21.40
CA GLN A 261 -14.58 6.70 -21.71
C GLN A 261 -14.11 5.40 -22.40
N ARG A 262 -13.26 5.54 -23.42
CA ARG A 262 -12.70 4.41 -24.18
C ARG A 262 -11.91 3.44 -23.30
N HIS A 263 -11.15 3.97 -22.34
CA HIS A 263 -10.38 3.16 -21.40
C HIS A 263 -11.26 2.45 -20.38
N VAL A 264 -12.24 3.16 -19.79
CA VAL A 264 -13.19 2.60 -18.82
C VAL A 264 -14.07 1.52 -19.46
N ALA A 265 -14.46 1.67 -20.72
CA ALA A 265 -15.22 0.65 -21.46
C ALA A 265 -14.50 -0.71 -21.57
N ARG A 266 -13.19 -0.74 -21.32
CA ARG A 266 -12.33 -1.93 -21.42
C ARG A 266 -11.79 -2.41 -20.07
N ILE A 267 -12.22 -1.80 -18.97
CA ILE A 267 -11.81 -2.25 -17.64
C ILE A 267 -12.49 -3.58 -17.30
N GLU A 268 -11.83 -4.42 -16.50
CA GLU A 268 -12.45 -5.65 -16.01
C GLU A 268 -13.59 -5.31 -15.05
N THR A 269 -14.78 -5.88 -15.30
CA THR A 269 -16.00 -5.57 -14.54
C THR A 269 -16.45 -6.70 -13.62
N GLY A 270 -15.72 -7.82 -13.59
CA GLY A 270 -16.06 -8.99 -12.79
C GLY A 270 -15.93 -8.80 -11.27
N ARG A 271 -15.27 -7.72 -10.83
CA ARG A 271 -15.09 -7.41 -9.42
C ARG A 271 -15.07 -5.90 -9.17
N CYS A 272 -15.80 -5.48 -8.15
CA CYS A 272 -15.79 -4.14 -7.60
C CYS A 272 -15.12 -4.16 -6.22
N TRP A 273 -14.34 -3.13 -5.90
CA TRP A 273 -13.67 -2.98 -4.60
C TRP A 273 -14.20 -1.75 -3.88
N PRO A 274 -15.08 -1.89 -2.89
CA PRO A 274 -15.47 -0.79 -2.03
C PRO A 274 -14.26 -0.32 -1.21
N ILE A 275 -14.05 0.99 -1.16
CA ILE A 275 -12.84 1.57 -0.55
C ILE A 275 -13.16 1.99 0.89
N TYR A 276 -12.35 1.47 1.81
CA TYR A 276 -12.38 1.82 3.23
C TYR A 276 -10.98 2.26 3.68
N ASP A 277 -10.95 3.03 4.76
CA ASP A 277 -9.75 3.22 5.58
C ASP A 277 -10.10 3.09 7.06
N ARG A 278 -9.22 3.52 7.96
CA ARG A 278 -9.49 3.69 9.39
C ARG A 278 -8.88 4.99 9.88
N ASP A 279 -9.39 5.49 11.01
CA ASP A 279 -8.75 6.60 11.69
C ASP A 279 -7.37 6.20 12.26
N PRO A 280 -6.37 7.10 12.26
CA PRO A 280 -5.07 6.82 12.85
C PRO A 280 -5.17 6.44 14.33
N LEU A 281 -4.52 5.35 14.71
CA LEU A 281 -4.36 4.98 16.11
C LEU A 281 -3.25 5.79 16.77
N VAL A 282 -3.33 5.96 18.08
CA VAL A 282 -2.27 6.60 18.89
C VAL A 282 -1.15 5.63 19.30
N THR A 283 -1.38 4.33 19.19
CA THR A 283 -0.40 3.26 19.39
C THR A 283 -0.83 2.02 18.62
N TRP A 284 0.12 1.19 18.22
CA TRP A 284 -0.04 -0.08 17.53
C TRP A 284 0.35 -1.28 18.40
N VAL A 285 0.67 -1.05 19.68
CA VAL A 285 1.24 -2.04 20.58
C VAL A 285 0.25 -2.42 21.68
N HIS A 286 0.16 -3.72 21.98
CA HIS A 286 -0.51 -4.25 23.17
C HIS A 286 0.31 -5.41 23.75
N GLY A 287 0.99 -5.20 24.88
CA GLY A 287 1.91 -6.18 25.46
C GLY A 287 2.98 -6.60 24.43
N ARG A 288 3.06 -7.91 24.16
CA ARG A 288 3.92 -8.52 23.13
C ARG A 288 3.32 -8.55 21.72
N ALA A 289 2.20 -7.87 21.45
CA ALA A 289 1.64 -7.75 20.11
C ALA A 289 1.88 -6.35 19.50
N VAL A 290 2.12 -6.32 18.19
CA VAL A 290 2.31 -5.09 17.41
C VAL A 290 1.63 -5.19 16.04
N LEU A 291 1.07 -4.08 15.54
CA LEU A 291 0.44 -4.02 14.22
C LEU A 291 1.39 -3.48 13.13
N LEU A 292 1.19 -3.94 11.89
CA LEU A 292 1.96 -3.57 10.71
C LEU A 292 1.07 -3.50 9.45
N GLY A 293 1.39 -2.58 8.54
CA GLY A 293 0.66 -2.42 7.28
C GLY A 293 -0.83 -2.09 7.48
N ASP A 294 -1.70 -2.64 6.63
CA ASP A 294 -3.15 -2.36 6.66
C ASP A 294 -3.85 -2.85 7.95
N ALA A 295 -3.20 -3.66 8.79
CA ALA A 295 -3.71 -3.96 10.13
C ALA A 295 -3.54 -2.76 11.09
N ALA A 296 -2.50 -1.96 10.89
CA ALA A 296 -2.19 -0.76 11.68
C ALA A 296 -2.80 0.51 11.09
N HIS A 297 -2.52 0.78 9.81
CA HIS A 297 -2.78 2.07 9.15
C HIS A 297 -3.40 1.92 7.74
N PRO A 298 -4.51 1.19 7.57
CA PRO A 298 -5.16 1.13 6.28
C PRO A 298 -5.59 2.53 5.86
N MET A 299 -5.24 2.90 4.62
CA MET A 299 -5.38 4.27 4.12
C MET A 299 -6.00 4.30 2.74
N LEU A 300 -6.62 5.44 2.41
CA LEU A 300 -7.10 5.66 1.05
C LEU A 300 -5.91 5.74 0.07
N GLN A 301 -6.12 5.23 -1.13
CA GLN A 301 -5.08 4.97 -2.12
C GLN A 301 -4.49 6.22 -2.80
N TYR A 302 -4.98 7.42 -2.48
CA TYR A 302 -4.68 8.66 -3.22
C TYR A 302 -3.20 9.09 -3.18
N LEU A 303 -2.41 8.57 -2.22
CA LEU A 303 -0.96 8.80 -2.19
C LEU A 303 -0.15 7.62 -2.78
N GLY A 304 -0.78 6.49 -3.07
CA GLY A 304 -0.06 5.25 -3.44
C GLY A 304 0.79 4.68 -2.30
N GLN A 305 0.51 5.03 -1.05
CA GLN A 305 1.43 4.80 0.07
C GLN A 305 1.13 3.58 0.96
N GLY A 306 0.01 2.87 0.80
CA GLY A 306 -0.31 1.73 1.70
C GLY A 306 0.79 0.66 1.74
N ALA A 307 1.13 0.07 0.60
CA ALA A 307 2.22 -0.90 0.50
C ALA A 307 3.60 -0.27 0.81
N CYS A 308 3.82 0.99 0.43
CA CYS A 308 5.05 1.70 0.74
C CYS A 308 5.28 1.81 2.27
N GLN A 309 4.23 2.16 3.01
CA GLN A 309 4.30 2.29 4.47
C GLN A 309 4.44 0.93 5.14
N ALA A 310 3.83 -0.13 4.61
CA ALA A 310 4.06 -1.49 5.11
C ALA A 310 5.53 -1.95 4.95
N LEU A 311 6.22 -1.52 3.89
CA LEU A 311 7.66 -1.76 3.72
C LEU A 311 8.51 -0.93 4.70
N GLU A 312 8.15 0.34 4.94
CA GLU A 312 8.80 1.15 5.97
C GLU A 312 8.61 0.56 7.36
N ASP A 313 7.42 0.03 7.67
CA ASP A 313 7.16 -0.65 8.94
C ASP A 313 8.05 -1.88 9.12
N ALA A 314 8.15 -2.71 8.08
CA ALA A 314 8.96 -3.92 8.12
C ALA A 314 10.41 -3.60 8.48
N LEU A 315 11.01 -2.61 7.80
CA LEU A 315 12.39 -2.20 8.12
C LEU A 315 12.50 -1.62 9.53
N ALA A 316 11.59 -0.72 9.91
CA ALA A 316 11.58 -0.12 11.25
C ALA A 316 11.47 -1.15 12.37
N LEU A 317 10.66 -2.19 12.19
CA LEU A 317 10.50 -3.26 13.17
C LEU A 317 11.79 -4.06 13.31
N GLY A 318 12.42 -4.44 12.19
CA GLY A 318 13.69 -5.17 12.20
C GLY A 318 14.83 -4.36 12.84
N GLU A 319 14.92 -3.06 12.53
CA GLU A 319 15.93 -2.16 13.14
C GLU A 319 15.68 -1.96 14.63
N ALA A 320 14.42 -1.77 15.06
CA ALA A 320 14.08 -1.67 16.48
C ALA A 320 14.41 -2.96 17.25
N LEU A 321 14.19 -4.14 16.64
CA LEU A 321 14.56 -5.43 17.22
C LEU A 321 16.07 -5.62 17.30
N ARG A 322 16.82 -5.17 16.30
CA ARG A 322 18.29 -5.20 16.29
C ARG A 322 18.86 -4.30 17.40
N GLY A 323 18.35 -3.08 17.55
CA GLY A 323 18.83 -2.10 18.53
C GLY A 323 18.44 -2.40 19.99
N SER A 324 17.47 -3.29 20.21
CA SER A 324 16.94 -3.60 21.56
C SER A 324 17.49 -4.91 22.14
N GLY A 325 18.36 -5.63 21.43
CA GLY A 325 18.88 -6.92 21.89
C GLY A 325 17.74 -7.91 22.14
N THR A 326 17.65 -8.48 23.33
CA THR A 326 16.57 -9.41 23.73
C THR A 326 15.32 -8.72 24.28
N ASP A 327 15.33 -7.41 24.49
CA ASP A 327 14.19 -6.67 25.04
C ASP A 327 13.16 -6.34 23.95
N VAL A 328 12.21 -7.26 23.74
CA VAL A 328 11.11 -7.06 22.79
C VAL A 328 10.23 -5.87 23.19
N GLY A 329 10.08 -5.57 24.48
CA GLY A 329 9.22 -4.49 24.96
C GLY A 329 9.77 -3.12 24.59
N LYS A 330 11.09 -2.96 24.70
CA LYS A 330 11.80 -1.79 24.19
C LYS A 330 11.70 -1.69 22.66
N ALA A 331 11.83 -2.80 21.94
CA ALA A 331 11.76 -2.81 20.48
C ALA A 331 10.39 -2.32 19.97
N VAL A 332 9.29 -2.89 20.47
CA VAL A 332 7.95 -2.52 19.99
C VAL A 332 7.60 -1.07 20.30
N LYS A 333 8.05 -0.53 21.46
CA LYS A 333 7.88 0.89 21.80
C LYS A 333 8.68 1.82 20.89
N SER A 334 9.89 1.43 20.51
CA SER A 334 10.73 2.20 19.58
C SER A 334 10.13 2.19 18.17
N TYR A 335 9.61 1.05 17.72
CA TYR A 335 8.90 0.94 16.45
C TYR A 335 7.64 1.82 16.44
N ASP A 336 6.82 1.74 17.49
CA ASP A 336 5.57 2.49 17.65
C ASP A 336 5.82 4.01 17.57
N SER A 337 6.81 4.52 18.31
CA SER A 337 7.10 5.95 18.39
C SER A 337 7.56 6.56 17.06
N VAL A 338 8.15 5.75 16.17
CA VAL A 338 8.61 6.18 14.85
C VAL A 338 7.50 6.06 13.81
N ARG A 339 6.76 4.94 13.81
CA ARG A 339 5.86 4.59 12.71
C ARG A 339 4.45 5.15 12.84
N VAL A 340 3.91 5.22 14.06
CA VAL A 340 2.58 5.81 14.31
C VAL A 340 2.44 7.22 13.71
N PRO A 341 3.31 8.20 14.03
CA PRO A 341 3.15 9.55 13.47
C PRO A 341 3.37 9.58 11.95
N ARG A 342 4.31 8.78 11.42
CA ARG A 342 4.68 8.79 10.01
C ARG A 342 3.58 8.19 9.11
N ALA A 343 3.00 7.06 9.49
CA ALA A 343 1.90 6.45 8.74
C ALA A 343 0.58 7.17 8.99
N GLY A 344 0.34 7.69 10.20
CA GLY A 344 -0.82 8.52 10.50
C GLY A 344 -0.88 9.79 9.64
N LEU A 345 0.28 10.43 9.38
CA LEU A 345 0.36 11.56 8.45
C LEU A 345 -0.03 11.17 7.02
N CYS A 346 0.40 9.99 6.55
CA CYS A 346 -0.03 9.44 5.26
C CYS A 346 -1.54 9.19 5.20
N GLN A 347 -2.12 8.57 6.24
CA GLN A 347 -3.57 8.33 6.33
C GLN A 347 -4.36 9.65 6.21
N THR A 348 -3.98 10.67 7.00
CA THR A 348 -4.67 11.97 6.99
C THR A 348 -4.49 12.71 5.67
N ARG A 349 -3.27 12.77 5.12
CA ARG A 349 -3.00 13.45 3.84
C ARG A 349 -3.65 12.74 2.65
N ALA A 350 -3.76 11.41 2.68
CA ALA A 350 -4.47 10.66 1.65
C ALA A 350 -5.93 11.11 1.54
N ARG A 351 -6.64 11.25 2.67
CA ARG A 351 -8.03 11.76 2.69
C ARG A 351 -8.13 13.15 2.05
N LEU A 352 -7.22 14.06 2.40
CA LEU A 352 -7.18 15.41 1.84
C LEU A 352 -6.99 15.39 0.33
N TRP A 353 -6.02 14.62 -0.17
CA TRP A 353 -5.78 14.50 -1.61
C TRP A 353 -6.96 13.90 -2.37
N GLY A 354 -7.66 12.93 -1.78
CA GLY A 354 -8.91 12.42 -2.35
C GLY A 354 -9.98 13.51 -2.51
N GLN A 355 -10.14 14.37 -1.50
CA GLN A 355 -11.06 15.51 -1.58
C GLN A 355 -10.66 16.51 -2.67
N VAL A 356 -9.37 16.82 -2.79
CA VAL A 356 -8.83 17.73 -3.82
C VAL A 356 -9.03 17.16 -5.22
N TRP A 357 -8.75 15.87 -5.43
CA TRP A 357 -8.89 15.23 -6.74
C TRP A 357 -10.34 15.23 -7.22
N HIS A 358 -11.25 14.93 -6.30
CA HIS A 358 -12.66 14.66 -6.60
C HIS A 358 -13.61 15.82 -6.33
N THR A 359 -13.10 17.02 -6.06
CA THR A 359 -13.96 18.18 -5.80
C THR A 359 -14.88 18.47 -6.99
N GLY A 360 -16.16 18.65 -6.70
CA GLY A 360 -17.18 19.13 -7.64
C GLY A 360 -17.67 20.53 -7.33
N ASP A 361 -17.16 21.15 -6.26
CA ASP A 361 -17.45 22.54 -5.93
C ASP A 361 -16.75 23.45 -6.96
N PRO A 362 -17.47 24.32 -7.70
CA PRO A 362 -16.88 25.09 -8.79
C PRO A 362 -15.72 26.00 -8.37
N VAL A 363 -15.77 26.57 -7.16
CA VAL A 363 -14.72 27.47 -6.65
C VAL A 363 -13.46 26.68 -6.34
N THR A 364 -13.62 25.59 -5.59
CA THR A 364 -12.53 24.70 -5.21
C THR A 364 -11.89 24.03 -6.44
N LEU A 365 -12.71 23.62 -7.40
CA LEU A 365 -12.27 23.07 -8.67
C LEU A 365 -11.40 24.07 -9.45
N GLY A 366 -11.87 25.32 -9.59
CA GLY A 366 -11.12 26.38 -10.27
C GLY A 366 -9.79 26.71 -9.58
N LEU A 367 -9.77 26.75 -8.24
CA LEU A 367 -8.55 26.95 -7.45
C LEU A 367 -7.57 25.79 -7.60
N ARG A 368 -8.05 24.54 -7.51
CA ARG A 368 -7.25 23.32 -7.71
C ARG A 368 -6.58 23.35 -9.08
N ASP A 369 -7.35 23.59 -10.13
CA ASP A 369 -6.85 23.60 -11.51
C ASP A 369 -5.82 24.71 -11.73
N ARG A 370 -6.09 25.93 -11.24
CA ARG A 370 -5.15 27.06 -11.33
C ARG A 370 -3.84 26.77 -10.60
N TYR A 371 -3.93 26.23 -9.38
CA TYR A 371 -2.75 25.87 -8.59
C TYR A 371 -1.91 24.81 -9.30
N LEU A 372 -2.53 23.70 -9.74
CA LEU A 372 -1.82 22.61 -10.41
C LEU A 372 -1.14 23.04 -11.71
N ARG A 373 -1.82 23.86 -12.54
CA ARG A 373 -1.28 24.37 -13.81
C ARG A 373 -0.10 25.33 -13.62
N ALA A 374 -0.02 26.00 -12.48
CA ALA A 374 1.08 26.91 -12.17
C ALA A 374 2.35 26.20 -11.65
N ARG A 375 2.27 24.91 -11.33
CA ARG A 375 3.41 24.16 -10.77
C ARG A 375 4.46 23.86 -11.84
N HIS A 376 5.73 24.05 -11.47
CA HIS A 376 6.85 23.61 -12.28
C HIS A 376 7.02 22.08 -12.18
N PRO A 377 7.31 21.35 -13.28
CA PRO A 377 7.39 19.88 -13.22
C PRO A 377 8.45 19.29 -12.29
N ALA A 378 9.53 20.04 -12.03
CA ALA A 378 10.58 19.67 -11.07
C ALA A 378 10.41 20.33 -9.68
N ASP A 379 9.24 20.89 -9.37
CA ASP A 379 8.93 21.37 -8.02
C ASP A 379 8.46 20.21 -7.13
N TYR A 380 9.37 19.77 -6.26
CA TYR A 380 9.19 18.63 -5.37
C TYR A 380 8.82 19.01 -3.93
N SER A 381 8.62 20.29 -3.63
CA SER A 381 8.39 20.79 -2.26
C SER A 381 7.25 20.08 -1.52
N GLU A 382 6.15 19.78 -2.22
CA GLU A 382 4.99 19.07 -1.67
C GLU A 382 5.21 17.56 -1.44
N LEU A 383 6.33 17.02 -1.90
CA LEU A 383 6.71 15.60 -1.78
C LEU A 383 7.85 15.36 -0.80
N ASP A 384 8.58 16.40 -0.39
CA ASP A 384 9.76 16.27 0.46
C ASP A 384 9.44 15.63 1.81
N TRP A 385 8.31 15.99 2.42
CA TRP A 385 7.87 15.38 3.68
C TRP A 385 7.69 13.85 3.57
N LEU A 386 7.44 13.34 2.35
CA LEU A 386 7.21 11.93 2.07
C LEU A 386 8.48 11.21 1.61
N TYR A 387 9.26 11.83 0.71
CA TYR A 387 10.40 11.18 0.05
C TYR A 387 11.79 11.68 0.47
N ALA A 388 11.92 12.95 0.93
CA ALA A 388 13.20 13.49 1.43
C ALA A 388 13.42 13.21 2.91
N ALA A 389 12.34 12.98 3.67
CA ALA A 389 12.48 12.53 5.05
C ALA A 389 13.35 11.27 5.05
N GLU A 390 14.58 11.36 5.55
CA GLU A 390 15.24 10.22 6.14
C GLU A 390 14.23 9.69 7.16
N SER A 391 13.58 8.57 6.83
CA SER A 391 12.66 7.93 7.76
C SER A 391 13.41 7.86 9.09
N ALA A 392 12.85 8.33 10.20
CA ALA A 392 13.54 8.35 11.50
C ALA A 392 14.01 6.94 11.96
N VAL A 393 13.55 5.92 11.24
CA VAL A 393 14.10 4.56 11.14
C VAL A 393 15.62 4.54 10.91
N LEU A 394 16.16 5.43 10.08
CA LEU A 394 17.56 5.48 9.62
C LEU A 394 18.53 6.23 10.56
N SER A 395 18.04 6.94 11.57
CA SER A 395 18.87 7.78 12.45
C SER A 395 19.17 7.16 13.83
N SER A 396 18.86 5.88 14.01
CA SER A 396 19.17 5.05 15.20
C SER A 396 19.88 3.78 14.79
#